data_AF-A0A840Y5N0-F1
#
_entry.id   AF-A0A840Y5N0-F1
#
_cell.length_a   1.000
_cell.length_b   1.000
_cell.length_c   1.000
_cell.angle_alpha   90.00
_cell.angle_beta   90.00
_cell.angle_gamma   90.00
#
_symmetry.space_group_name_H-M   'P 1'
#
loop_
_entity.id
_entity.type
_entity.pdbx_description
1 polymer ?
#
loop_
_entity_poly.entity_id
_entity_poly.type
_entity_poly.pdbx_seq_one_letter_code
_entity_poly.pdbx_strand_id
1 'polypeptide(L)'
;MDDTQFLSGLANTLGLALHGKLGLIQAAEAAAHATLALAKERTLLAELRHRSKNDLQLVLAMLVMQKRKQTDEQSRRGFDHLMNRVAAISIAHDQLMPNGGGGKVELAEYFRSLCGNLAQRREDVWIETDLVPIELPHEEAVALALIVNELVTNALKYAFPEGRSGKIKVMFRTTEQGEGCLQVRDNGVGMGSPRAGGSGSELIERLAQQLSGRIEREKLLVGTGFAISFPLVT
;
A
#
# COMPACT_ATOMS: atom_id res chain seq x y z
N MET A 1 -38.27 -34.92 58.02
CA MET A 1 -37.33 -34.51 56.96
C MET A 1 -36.45 -33.45 57.59
N ASP A 2 -35.14 -33.64 57.49
CA ASP A 2 -34.16 -32.92 58.31
C ASP A 2 -33.92 -31.52 57.72
N ASP A 3 -34.35 -30.47 58.44
CA ASP A 3 -34.24 -29.07 58.01
C ASP A 3 -32.80 -28.68 57.64
N THR A 4 -31.82 -29.38 58.21
CA THR A 4 -30.40 -29.23 57.92
C THR A 4 -30.04 -29.63 56.48
N GLN A 5 -30.65 -30.68 55.91
CA GLN A 5 -30.43 -31.09 54.53
C GLN A 5 -31.00 -30.09 53.52
N PHE A 6 -32.15 -29.49 53.82
CA PHE A 6 -32.77 -28.47 52.97
C PHE A 6 -31.94 -27.19 52.92
N LEU A 7 -31.48 -26.71 54.08
CA LEU A 7 -30.61 -25.53 54.17
C LEU A 7 -29.25 -25.76 53.50
N SER A 8 -28.67 -26.95 53.63
CA SER A 8 -27.42 -27.31 52.95
C SER A 8 -27.58 -27.35 51.42
N GLY A 9 -28.69 -27.90 50.92
CA GLY A 9 -29.02 -27.90 49.50
C GLY A 9 -29.14 -26.49 48.93
N LEU A 10 -29.91 -25.62 49.59
CA LEU A 10 -30.07 -24.22 49.20
C LEU A 10 -28.73 -23.47 49.18
N ALA A 11 -27.92 -23.62 50.24
CA ALA A 11 -26.60 -23.00 50.32
C ALA A 11 -25.67 -23.44 49.18
N ASN A 12 -25.71 -24.72 48.79
CA ASN A 12 -24.89 -25.24 47.70
C ASN A 12 -25.34 -24.68 46.33
N THR A 13 -26.66 -24.65 46.06
CA THR A 13 -27.18 -24.02 44.83
C THR A 13 -26.90 -22.52 44.76
N LEU A 14 -27.02 -21.79 45.88
CA LEU A 14 -26.66 -20.37 45.93
C LEU A 14 -25.15 -20.17 45.71
N GLY A 15 -24.32 -21.03 46.31
CA GLY A 15 -22.87 -21.00 46.12
C GLY A 15 -22.46 -21.21 44.67
N LEU A 16 -23.05 -22.20 43.98
CA LEU A 16 -22.82 -22.45 42.57
C LEU A 16 -23.30 -21.29 41.67
N ALA A 17 -24.48 -20.73 41.95
CA ALA A 17 -25.02 -19.60 41.20
C ALA A 17 -24.17 -18.32 41.39
N LEU A 18 -23.73 -18.04 42.62
CA LEU A 18 -22.85 -16.91 42.92
C LEU A 18 -21.47 -17.08 42.28
N HIS A 19 -20.89 -18.28 42.34
CA HIS A 19 -19.61 -18.59 41.71
C HIS A 19 -19.67 -18.44 40.19
N GLY A 20 -20.73 -18.95 39.54
CA GLY A 20 -20.96 -18.77 38.11
C GLY A 20 -21.12 -17.29 37.71
N LYS A 21 -21.86 -16.52 38.50
CA LYS A 21 -22.07 -15.08 38.24
C LYS A 21 -20.78 -14.28 38.42
N LEU A 22 -19.96 -14.62 39.42
CA LEU A 22 -18.65 -13.99 39.62
C LEU A 22 -17.70 -14.30 38.45
N GLY A 23 -17.69 -15.53 37.94
CA GLY A 23 -16.91 -15.91 36.76
C GLY A 23 -17.32 -15.15 35.50
N LEU A 24 -18.64 -14.93 35.29
CA LEU A 24 -19.14 -14.12 34.17
C LEU A 24 -18.72 -12.64 34.28
N ILE A 25 -18.75 -12.07 35.48
CA ILE A 25 -18.30 -10.69 35.73
C ILE A 25 -16.80 -10.56 35.43
N GLN A 26 -15.97 -11.49 35.94
CA GLN A 26 -14.52 -11.50 35.69
C GLN A 26 -14.19 -11.67 34.20
N ALA A 27 -14.92 -12.54 33.49
CA ALA A 27 -14.75 -12.72 32.05
C ALA A 27 -15.14 -11.45 31.25
N ALA A 28 -16.24 -10.78 31.66
CA ALA A 28 -16.66 -9.53 31.05
C ALA A 28 -15.66 -8.39 31.30
N GLU A 29 -15.11 -8.29 32.52
CA GLU A 29 -14.05 -7.33 32.86
C GLU A 29 -12.76 -7.60 32.08
N ALA A 30 -12.32 -8.86 32.00
CA ALA A 30 -11.14 -9.23 31.23
C ALA A 30 -11.31 -8.92 29.72
N ALA A 31 -12.49 -9.20 29.15
CA ALA A 31 -12.80 -8.84 27.78
C ALA A 31 -12.83 -7.32 27.56
N ALA A 32 -13.42 -6.56 28.48
CA ALA A 32 -13.43 -5.10 28.44
C ALA A 32 -12.00 -4.53 28.52
N HIS A 33 -11.15 -5.06 29.40
CA HIS A 33 -9.74 -4.67 29.49
C HIS A 33 -8.96 -5.01 28.22
N ALA A 34 -9.18 -6.19 27.63
CA ALA A 34 -8.53 -6.58 26.38
C ALA A 34 -8.95 -5.69 25.20
N THR A 35 -10.26 -5.40 25.08
CA THR A 35 -10.76 -4.50 24.02
C THR A 35 -10.23 -3.08 24.18
N LEU A 36 -10.15 -2.56 25.41
CA LEU A 36 -9.56 -1.25 25.68
C LEU A 36 -8.05 -1.22 25.37
N ALA A 37 -7.32 -2.28 25.71
CA ALA A 37 -5.90 -2.40 25.38
C ALA A 37 -5.67 -2.41 23.87
N LEU A 38 -6.44 -3.20 23.12
CA LEU A 38 -6.39 -3.24 21.65
C LEU A 38 -6.76 -1.89 21.02
N ALA A 39 -7.77 -1.20 21.55
CA ALA A 39 -8.14 0.13 21.07
C ALA A 39 -7.01 1.15 21.30
N LYS A 40 -6.36 1.10 22.48
CA LYS A 40 -5.23 1.97 22.82
C LYS A 40 -4.01 1.70 21.95
N GLU A 41 -3.70 0.44 21.70
CA GLU A 41 -2.64 0.02 20.78
C GLU A 41 -2.89 0.54 19.36
N ARG A 42 -4.12 0.40 18.84
CA ARG A 42 -4.50 0.93 17.51
C ARG A 42 -4.32 2.45 17.43
N THR A 43 -4.74 3.19 18.45
CA THR A 43 -4.58 4.66 18.48
C THR A 43 -3.10 5.06 18.52
N LEU A 44 -2.28 4.39 19.33
CA LEU A 44 -0.83 4.65 19.40
C LEU A 44 -0.13 4.34 18.06
N LEU A 45 -0.51 3.23 17.42
CA LEU A 45 -0.01 2.89 16.09
C LEU A 45 -0.44 3.93 15.04
N ALA A 46 -1.68 4.43 15.10
CA ALA A 46 -2.14 5.48 14.20
C ALA A 46 -1.38 6.81 14.40
N GLU A 47 -1.09 7.19 15.65
CA GLU A 47 -0.34 8.40 15.97
C GLU A 47 1.13 8.31 15.53
N LEU A 48 1.78 7.15 15.75
CA LEU A 48 3.12 6.87 15.25
C LEU A 48 3.18 6.90 13.71
N ARG A 49 2.18 6.34 13.03
CA ARG A 49 2.05 6.41 11.56
C ARG A 49 1.96 7.85 11.08
N HIS A 50 1.07 8.64 11.68
CA HIS A 50 0.91 10.05 11.32
C HIS A 50 2.20 10.84 11.54
N ARG A 51 2.93 10.57 12.62
CA ARG A 51 4.20 11.24 12.91
C ARG A 51 5.32 10.84 11.95
N SER A 52 5.47 9.56 11.66
CA SER A 52 6.44 9.06 10.68
C SER A 52 6.18 9.62 9.28
N LYS A 53 4.90 9.75 8.89
CA LYS A 53 4.50 10.43 7.65
C LYS A 53 4.92 11.90 7.63
N ASN A 54 4.72 12.63 8.73
CA ASN A 54 5.19 14.01 8.85
C ASN A 54 6.71 14.12 8.73
N ASP A 55 7.44 13.19 9.33
CA ASP A 55 8.90 13.15 9.28
C ASP A 55 9.40 12.86 7.86
N LEU A 56 8.80 11.91 7.15
CA LEU A 56 9.14 11.59 5.76
C LEU A 56 8.76 12.73 4.80
N GLN A 57 7.65 13.43 5.04
CA GLN A 57 7.30 14.65 4.29
C GLN A 57 8.31 15.77 4.51
N LEU A 58 8.81 15.95 5.73
CA LEU A 58 9.87 16.90 6.05
C LEU A 58 11.17 16.53 5.33
N VAL A 59 11.57 15.26 5.37
CA VAL A 59 12.74 14.75 4.63
C VAL A 59 12.59 14.99 3.13
N LEU A 60 11.41 14.73 2.56
CA LEU A 60 11.13 14.99 1.15
C LEU A 60 11.24 16.49 0.81
N ALA A 61 10.71 17.36 1.66
CA ALA A 61 10.83 18.81 1.51
C ALA A 61 12.30 19.27 1.53
N MET A 62 13.12 18.72 2.44
CA MET A 62 14.56 19.00 2.50
C MET A 62 15.29 18.53 1.24
N LEU A 63 14.97 17.34 0.72
CA LEU A 63 15.56 16.81 -0.51
C LEU A 63 15.19 17.68 -1.73
N VAL A 64 13.94 18.14 -1.83
CA VAL A 64 13.51 19.10 -2.87
C VAL A 64 14.32 20.39 -2.77
N MET A 65 14.50 20.93 -1.56
CA MET A 65 15.29 22.13 -1.34
C MET A 65 16.76 21.94 -1.73
N GLN A 66 17.37 20.79 -1.44
CA GLN A 66 18.75 20.52 -1.82
C GLN A 66 18.93 20.25 -3.31
N LYS A 67 17.97 19.58 -3.94
CA LYS A 67 17.92 19.42 -5.41
C LYS A 67 17.93 20.77 -6.11
N ARG A 68 17.15 21.75 -5.61
CA ARG A 68 17.09 23.11 -6.18
C ARG A 68 18.43 23.85 -6.16
N LYS A 69 19.32 23.52 -5.21
CA LYS A 69 20.66 24.10 -5.12
C LYS A 69 21.68 23.43 -6.03
N GLN A 70 21.36 22.28 -6.63
CA GLN A 70 22.26 21.60 -7.57
C GLN A 70 22.14 22.20 -8.97
N THR A 71 23.30 22.48 -9.55
CA THR A 71 23.45 23.03 -10.90
C THR A 71 23.76 21.97 -11.94
N ASP A 72 24.37 20.85 -11.55
CA ASP A 72 24.66 19.76 -12.47
C ASP A 72 23.50 18.74 -12.54
N GLU A 73 23.20 18.28 -13.75
CA GLU A 73 22.07 17.38 -14.03
C GLU A 73 22.25 15.99 -13.39
N GLN A 74 23.48 15.54 -13.19
CA GLN A 74 23.75 14.23 -12.58
C GLN A 74 23.37 14.21 -11.09
N SER A 75 23.74 15.24 -10.33
CA SER A 75 23.34 15.40 -8.94
C SER A 75 21.83 15.58 -8.81
N ARG A 76 21.21 16.36 -9.69
CA ARG A 76 19.74 16.56 -9.71
C ARG A 76 19.00 15.24 -9.90
N ARG A 77 19.48 14.37 -10.80
CA ARG A 77 18.96 13.00 -10.96
C ARG A 77 19.19 12.16 -9.71
N GLY A 78 20.36 12.24 -9.09
CA GLY A 78 20.64 11.57 -7.80
C GLY A 78 19.63 11.93 -6.71
N PHE A 79 19.24 13.20 -6.61
CA PHE A 79 18.19 13.64 -5.69
C PHE A 79 16.80 13.12 -6.07
N ASP A 80 16.46 13.03 -7.36
CA ASP A 80 15.21 12.41 -7.79
C ASP A 80 15.13 10.95 -7.34
N HIS A 81 16.22 10.19 -7.47
CA HIS A 81 16.29 8.81 -6.98
C HIS A 81 16.09 8.71 -5.47
N LEU A 82 16.71 9.61 -4.70
CA LEU A 82 16.53 9.66 -3.23
C LEU A 82 15.10 10.02 -2.84
N MET A 83 14.52 11.03 -3.49
CA MET A 83 13.14 11.45 -3.24
C MET A 83 12.13 10.35 -3.57
N ASN A 84 12.34 9.64 -4.67
CA ASN A 84 11.50 8.51 -5.05
C ASN A 84 11.61 7.35 -4.04
N ARG A 85 12.81 7.06 -3.51
CA ARG A 85 12.99 6.10 -2.40
C ARG A 85 12.29 6.53 -1.11
N VAL A 86 12.38 7.81 -0.74
CA VAL A 86 11.70 8.33 0.46
C VAL A 86 10.19 8.29 0.30
N ALA A 87 9.67 8.61 -0.89
CA ALA A 87 8.25 8.47 -1.20
C ALA A 87 7.80 7.00 -1.15
N ALA A 88 8.62 6.08 -1.63
CA ALA A 88 8.40 4.63 -1.53
C ALA A 88 8.26 4.17 -0.09
N ILE A 89 9.23 4.56 0.74
CA ILE A 89 9.29 4.23 2.16
C ILE A 89 8.08 4.85 2.87
N SER A 90 7.64 6.05 2.48
CA SER A 90 6.44 6.68 3.04
C SER A 90 5.16 5.92 2.69
N ILE A 91 5.00 5.46 1.45
CA ILE A 91 3.83 4.67 1.03
C ILE A 91 3.86 3.27 1.68
N ALA A 92 5.04 2.66 1.76
CA ALA A 92 5.28 1.41 2.45
C ALA A 92 4.95 1.51 3.94
N HIS A 93 5.42 2.57 4.60
CA HIS A 93 5.18 2.82 6.03
C HIS A 93 3.70 3.09 6.31
N ASP A 94 2.99 3.81 5.43
CA ASP A 94 1.56 4.10 5.57
C ASP A 94 0.68 2.83 5.42
N GLN A 95 1.12 1.81 4.67
CA GLN A 95 0.27 0.67 4.30
C GLN A 95 0.73 -0.70 4.83
N LEU A 96 1.99 -0.88 5.28
CA LEU A 96 2.62 -2.20 5.50
C LEU A 96 3.11 -2.48 6.92
N MET A 97 2.63 -1.75 7.93
CA MET A 97 2.71 -2.21 9.33
C MET A 97 1.38 -2.77 9.85
N PRO A 98 0.80 -3.84 9.27
CA PRO A 98 0.05 -4.82 10.03
C PRO A 98 1.00 -5.97 10.43
N ASN A 99 1.27 -6.07 11.74
CA ASN A 99 1.95 -7.19 12.42
C ASN A 99 3.46 -7.30 12.16
N GLY A 100 4.26 -7.08 13.20
CA GLY A 100 5.71 -6.93 13.11
C GLY A 100 6.45 -8.14 12.55
N GLY A 101 7.47 -7.85 11.73
CA GLY A 101 8.57 -8.75 11.42
C GLY A 101 8.49 -9.42 10.06
N GLY A 102 9.20 -8.87 9.07
CA GLY A 102 9.57 -9.57 7.82
C GLY A 102 8.42 -9.87 6.83
N GLY A 103 7.28 -9.19 6.97
CA GLY A 103 6.00 -9.56 6.37
C GLY A 103 5.96 -9.52 4.84
N LYS A 104 5.39 -10.59 4.26
CA LYS A 104 4.88 -10.55 2.90
C LYS A 104 3.69 -9.59 2.82
N VAL A 105 3.45 -9.06 1.63
CA VAL A 105 2.44 -8.04 1.35
C VAL A 105 1.44 -8.62 0.36
N GLU A 106 0.16 -8.60 0.70
CA GLU A 106 -0.90 -8.90 -0.26
C GLU A 106 -0.99 -7.75 -1.28
N LEU A 107 -0.57 -8.02 -2.51
CA LEU A 107 -0.36 -7.02 -3.54
C LEU A 107 -1.67 -6.40 -4.04
N ALA A 108 -2.75 -7.19 -4.10
CA ALA A 108 -4.02 -6.70 -4.64
C ALA A 108 -4.68 -5.66 -3.73
N GLU A 109 -4.70 -5.89 -2.41
CA GLU A 109 -5.12 -4.93 -1.39
C GLU A 109 -4.25 -3.68 -1.42
N TYR A 110 -2.94 -3.87 -1.52
CA TYR A 110 -1.99 -2.77 -1.56
C TYR A 110 -2.25 -1.84 -2.76
N PHE A 111 -2.42 -2.39 -3.96
CA PHE A 111 -2.69 -1.59 -5.16
C PHE A 111 -4.10 -1.01 -5.20
N ARG A 112 -5.12 -1.70 -4.68
CA ARG A 112 -6.47 -1.13 -4.57
C ARG A 112 -6.46 0.12 -3.69
N SER A 113 -5.77 0.06 -2.54
CA SER A 113 -5.60 1.21 -1.66
C SER A 113 -4.85 2.35 -2.36
N LEU A 114 -3.72 2.06 -2.99
CA LEU A 114 -2.94 3.04 -3.75
C LEU A 114 -3.78 3.71 -4.85
N CYS A 115 -4.46 2.92 -5.68
CA CYS A 115 -5.28 3.40 -6.78
C CYS A 115 -6.48 4.22 -6.27
N GLY A 116 -7.11 3.81 -5.17
CA GLY A 116 -8.21 4.57 -4.55
C GLY A 116 -7.77 5.96 -4.09
N ASN A 117 -6.57 6.08 -3.50
CA ASN A 117 -6.01 7.38 -3.13
C ASN A 117 -5.67 8.25 -4.36
N LEU A 118 -5.15 7.64 -5.43
CA LEU A 118 -4.82 8.36 -6.66
C LEU A 118 -6.06 8.84 -7.42
N ALA A 119 -7.15 8.07 -7.39
CA ALA A 119 -8.42 8.41 -8.04
C ALA A 119 -9.01 9.72 -7.50
N GLN A 120 -8.77 10.06 -6.23
CA GLN A 120 -9.25 11.31 -5.62
C GLN A 120 -8.62 12.58 -6.24
N ARG A 121 -7.56 12.46 -7.04
CA ARG A 121 -6.88 13.61 -7.65
C ARG A 121 -7.60 14.17 -8.87
N ARG A 122 -8.46 13.38 -9.53
CA ARG A 122 -9.20 13.74 -10.76
C ARG A 122 -10.54 13.00 -10.75
N GLU A 123 -11.64 13.73 -10.61
CA GLU A 123 -12.99 13.13 -10.57
C GLU A 123 -13.46 12.63 -11.95
N ASP A 124 -12.90 13.18 -13.03
CA ASP A 124 -13.24 12.88 -14.42
C ASP A 124 -12.48 11.67 -14.99
N VAL A 125 -11.53 11.10 -14.23
CA VAL A 125 -10.73 9.95 -14.67
C VAL A 125 -10.96 8.75 -13.76
N TRP A 126 -11.47 7.66 -14.33
CA TRP A 126 -11.73 6.43 -13.60
C TRP A 126 -10.49 5.52 -13.55
N ILE A 127 -10.14 5.02 -12.37
CA ILE A 127 -9.06 4.04 -12.20
C ILE A 127 -9.68 2.68 -11.89
N GLU A 128 -9.49 1.72 -12.80
CA GLU A 128 -9.91 0.34 -12.65
C GLU A 128 -8.73 -0.55 -12.27
N THR A 129 -8.96 -1.48 -11.33
CA THR A 129 -7.97 -2.47 -10.91
C THR A 129 -8.45 -3.87 -11.24
N ASP A 130 -7.55 -4.69 -11.74
CA ASP A 130 -7.81 -6.08 -12.12
C ASP A 130 -6.57 -6.92 -11.75
N LEU A 131 -6.56 -7.41 -10.51
CA LEU A 131 -5.35 -7.86 -9.81
C LEU A 131 -5.55 -9.29 -9.29
N VAL A 132 -4.66 -10.21 -9.69
CA VAL A 132 -4.59 -11.54 -9.08
C VAL A 132 -3.99 -11.40 -7.67
N PRO A 133 -4.62 -11.99 -6.62
CA PRO A 133 -4.07 -11.96 -5.28
C PRO A 133 -2.73 -12.70 -5.20
N ILE A 134 -1.74 -12.08 -4.56
CA ILE A 134 -0.43 -12.68 -4.32
C ILE A 134 0.25 -11.99 -3.14
N GLU A 135 0.99 -12.77 -2.37
CA GLU A 135 1.85 -12.26 -1.31
C GLU A 135 3.29 -12.14 -1.81
N LEU A 136 3.84 -10.92 -1.83
CA LEU A 136 5.22 -10.65 -2.22
C LEU A 136 6.08 -10.20 -1.05
N PRO A 137 7.40 -10.42 -1.09
CA PRO A 137 8.32 -9.74 -0.18
C PRO A 137 8.09 -8.23 -0.18
N HIS A 138 8.19 -7.62 1.00
CA HIS A 138 7.95 -6.19 1.19
C HIS A 138 8.69 -5.31 0.17
N GLU A 139 9.98 -5.57 -0.06
CA GLU A 139 10.81 -4.79 -0.97
C GLU A 139 10.30 -4.82 -2.42
N GLU A 140 9.81 -5.98 -2.88
CA GLU A 140 9.23 -6.13 -4.22
C GLU A 140 7.89 -5.41 -4.34
N ALA A 141 7.02 -5.58 -3.34
CA ALA A 141 5.72 -4.90 -3.30
C ALA A 141 5.88 -3.37 -3.33
N VAL A 142 6.87 -2.84 -2.61
CA VAL A 142 7.20 -1.41 -2.60
C VAL A 142 7.71 -0.93 -3.95
N ALA A 143 8.61 -1.69 -4.59
CA ALA A 143 9.12 -1.36 -5.92
C ALA A 143 7.97 -1.29 -6.94
N LEU A 144 7.05 -2.26 -6.92
CA LEU A 144 5.90 -2.26 -7.82
C LEU A 144 4.92 -1.11 -7.52
N ALA A 145 4.66 -0.79 -6.25
CA ALA A 145 3.78 0.30 -5.86
C ALA A 145 4.30 1.67 -6.33
N LEU A 146 5.61 1.88 -6.29
CA LEU A 146 6.23 3.07 -6.87
C LEU A 146 6.03 3.15 -8.38
N ILE A 147 6.23 2.03 -9.09
CA ILE A 147 6.02 1.96 -10.54
C ILE A 147 4.57 2.32 -10.86
N VAL A 148 3.60 1.73 -10.17
CA VAL A 148 2.17 2.07 -10.33
C VAL A 148 1.92 3.55 -10.05
N ASN A 149 2.42 4.08 -8.93
CA ASN A 149 2.23 5.48 -8.56
C ASN A 149 2.75 6.43 -9.64
N GLU A 150 3.96 6.18 -10.16
CA GLU A 150 4.56 7.02 -11.19
C GLU A 150 3.78 6.93 -12.51
N LEU A 151 3.47 5.72 -12.99
CA LEU A 151 2.74 5.50 -14.24
C LEU A 151 1.31 6.08 -14.20
N VAL A 152 0.58 5.83 -13.12
CA VAL A 152 -0.78 6.36 -12.93
C VAL A 152 -0.75 7.89 -12.77
N THR A 153 0.19 8.44 -12.00
CA THR A 153 0.34 9.89 -11.85
C THR A 153 0.65 10.55 -13.20
N ASN A 154 1.49 9.93 -14.03
CA ASN A 154 1.80 10.43 -15.37
C ASN A 154 0.59 10.36 -16.29
N ALA A 155 -0.19 9.27 -16.26
CA ALA A 155 -1.44 9.19 -17.01
C ALA A 155 -2.44 10.30 -16.58
N LEU A 156 -2.65 10.50 -15.28
CA LEU A 156 -3.54 11.56 -14.77
C LEU A 156 -3.12 12.97 -15.20
N LYS A 157 -1.81 13.24 -15.29
CA LYS A 157 -1.26 14.53 -15.69
C LYS A 157 -1.32 14.77 -17.20
N TYR A 158 -1.02 13.75 -17.99
CA TYR A 158 -0.67 13.93 -19.40
C TYR A 158 -1.59 13.21 -20.39
N ALA A 159 -2.24 12.11 -20.00
CA ALA A 159 -3.08 11.34 -20.92
C ALA A 159 -4.44 12.01 -21.21
N PHE A 160 -4.87 12.89 -20.31
CA PHE A 160 -6.21 13.49 -20.32
C PHE A 160 -6.16 15.03 -20.24
N PRO A 161 -5.68 15.70 -21.32
CA PRO A 161 -5.58 17.15 -21.36
C PRO A 161 -6.96 17.82 -21.38
N GLU A 162 -7.01 19.10 -20.99
CA GLU A 162 -8.20 19.96 -21.07
C GLU A 162 -9.45 19.40 -20.35
N GLY A 163 -9.26 18.66 -19.26
CA GLY A 163 -10.37 18.09 -18.48
C GLY A 163 -11.11 16.96 -19.20
N ARG A 164 -10.47 16.31 -20.19
CA ARG A 164 -11.01 15.14 -20.87
C ARG A 164 -11.22 14.00 -19.87
N SER A 165 -12.40 13.41 -19.87
CA SER A 165 -12.65 12.20 -19.08
C SER A 165 -11.96 10.97 -19.67
N GLY A 166 -11.64 10.00 -18.82
CA GLY A 166 -10.90 8.82 -19.26
C GLY A 166 -10.85 7.67 -18.27
N LYS A 167 -10.14 6.62 -18.67
CA LYS A 167 -9.95 5.41 -17.88
C LYS A 167 -8.47 5.03 -17.84
N ILE A 168 -8.00 4.73 -16.63
CA ILE A 168 -6.71 4.09 -16.38
C ILE A 168 -7.02 2.69 -15.86
N LYS A 169 -6.32 1.67 -16.38
CA LYS A 169 -6.45 0.29 -15.96
C LYS A 169 -5.11 -0.20 -15.40
N VAL A 170 -5.12 -0.65 -14.15
CA VAL A 170 -3.98 -1.29 -13.48
C VAL A 170 -4.28 -2.79 -13.37
N MET A 171 -3.43 -3.61 -13.98
CA MET A 171 -3.59 -5.06 -14.03
C MET A 171 -2.38 -5.76 -13.45
N PHE A 172 -2.62 -6.88 -12.76
CA PHE A 172 -1.56 -7.77 -12.32
C PHE A 172 -1.95 -9.21 -12.63
N ARG A 173 -1.01 -9.97 -13.21
CA ARG A 173 -1.14 -11.37 -13.58
C ARG A 173 0.11 -12.13 -13.20
N THR A 174 -0.06 -13.43 -12.98
CA THR A 174 1.05 -14.39 -12.88
C THR A 174 1.01 -15.30 -14.09
N THR A 175 2.18 -15.72 -14.58
CA THR A 175 2.31 -16.69 -15.67
C THR A 175 2.58 -18.08 -15.09
N GLU A 176 2.28 -19.13 -15.87
CA GLU A 176 2.60 -20.52 -15.50
C GLU A 176 4.12 -20.75 -15.34
N GLN A 177 4.94 -19.87 -15.89
CA GLN A 177 6.40 -19.91 -15.84
C GLN A 177 6.97 -19.26 -14.57
N GLY A 178 6.11 -18.82 -13.63
CA GLY A 178 6.54 -18.18 -12.40
C GLY A 178 6.97 -16.72 -12.58
N GLU A 179 6.46 -16.03 -13.61
CA GLU A 179 6.69 -14.58 -13.76
C GLU A 179 5.46 -13.78 -13.31
N GLY A 180 5.69 -12.65 -12.67
CA GLY A 180 4.70 -11.61 -12.40
C GLY A 180 4.68 -10.60 -13.54
N CYS A 181 3.49 -10.18 -13.94
CA CYS A 181 3.28 -9.16 -14.96
C CYS A 181 2.36 -8.05 -14.44
N LEU A 182 2.92 -6.86 -14.24
CA LEU A 182 2.19 -5.63 -13.91
C LEU A 182 1.97 -4.83 -15.19
N GLN A 183 0.73 -4.43 -15.46
CA GLN A 183 0.39 -3.56 -16.58
C GLN A 183 -0.36 -2.31 -16.12
N VAL A 184 0.02 -1.15 -16.65
CA VAL A 184 -0.72 0.10 -16.47
C VAL A 184 -1.03 0.67 -17.85
N ARG A 185 -2.31 0.84 -18.15
CA ARG A 185 -2.81 1.37 -19.42
C ARG A 185 -3.73 2.56 -19.21
N ASP A 186 -3.67 3.54 -20.10
CA ASP A 186 -4.66 4.61 -20.23
C ASP A 186 -5.33 4.55 -21.60
N ASN A 187 -6.51 5.16 -21.72
CA ASN A 187 -7.20 5.37 -23.01
C ASN A 187 -7.14 6.84 -23.47
N GLY A 188 -6.11 7.56 -23.05
CA GLY A 188 -5.95 8.98 -23.31
C GLY A 188 -5.41 9.29 -24.70
N VAL A 189 -4.79 10.46 -24.84
CA VAL A 189 -4.21 10.94 -26.11
C VAL A 189 -2.98 10.13 -26.56
N GLY A 190 -2.43 9.29 -25.68
CA GLY A 190 -1.22 8.53 -25.93
C GLY A 190 0.04 9.36 -25.78
N MET A 191 1.14 8.69 -25.49
CA MET A 191 2.46 9.31 -25.42
C MET A 191 3.09 9.37 -26.83
N GLY A 192 3.73 10.48 -27.20
CA GLY A 192 4.58 10.54 -28.39
C GLY A 192 5.83 9.63 -28.27
N SER A 193 6.86 9.86 -29.07
CA SER A 193 8.17 9.22 -28.83
C SER A 193 8.66 9.55 -27.42
N PRO A 194 9.18 8.59 -26.64
CA PRO A 194 9.70 8.85 -25.30
C PRO A 194 10.72 9.99 -25.37
N ARG A 195 10.53 11.07 -24.60
CA ARG A 195 11.62 12.02 -24.40
C ARG A 195 12.68 11.31 -23.55
N ALA A 196 13.84 11.02 -24.14
CA ALA A 196 14.96 10.43 -23.42
C ALA A 196 15.32 11.32 -22.21
N GLY A 197 15.35 10.75 -21.01
CA GLY A 197 15.86 11.41 -19.80
C GLY A 197 14.81 12.06 -18.88
N GLY A 198 13.55 11.66 -18.93
CA GLY A 198 12.60 11.99 -17.86
C GLY A 198 12.96 11.27 -16.55
N SER A 199 12.94 11.97 -15.42
CA SER A 199 13.26 11.38 -14.10
C SER A 199 12.36 10.19 -13.74
N GLY A 200 11.09 10.20 -14.20
CA GLY A 200 10.13 9.12 -13.97
C GLY A 200 10.44 7.83 -14.74
N SER A 201 10.84 7.91 -16.02
CA SER A 201 11.21 6.71 -16.79
C SER A 201 12.48 6.06 -16.27
N GLU A 202 13.46 6.85 -15.87
CA GLU A 202 14.71 6.35 -15.27
C GLU A 202 14.46 5.66 -13.92
N LEU A 203 13.53 6.18 -13.12
CA LEU A 203 13.10 5.52 -11.88
C LEU A 203 12.48 4.15 -12.18
N ILE A 204 11.50 4.12 -13.08
CA ILE A 204 10.76 2.89 -13.39
C ILE A 204 11.70 1.81 -13.93
N GLU A 205 12.64 2.17 -14.81
CA GLU A 205 13.65 1.24 -15.32
C GLU A 205 14.52 0.66 -14.20
N ARG A 206 14.99 1.48 -13.25
CA ARG A 206 15.80 1.00 -12.12
C ARG A 206 15.00 0.11 -11.17
N LEU A 207 13.74 0.43 -10.93
CA LEU A 207 12.86 -0.40 -10.10
C LEU A 207 12.55 -1.74 -10.77
N ALA A 208 12.33 -1.75 -12.09
CA ALA A 208 12.17 -2.99 -12.85
C ALA A 208 13.45 -3.83 -12.80
N GLN A 209 14.63 -3.22 -12.91
CA GLN A 209 15.92 -3.91 -12.73
C GLN A 209 16.11 -4.47 -11.32
N GLN A 210 15.67 -3.75 -10.27
CA GLN A 210 15.71 -4.25 -8.89
C GLN A 210 14.89 -5.52 -8.71
N LEU A 211 13.76 -5.63 -9.44
CA LEU A 211 12.93 -6.84 -9.49
C LEU A 211 13.52 -7.94 -10.38
N SER A 212 14.75 -7.78 -10.91
CA SER A 212 15.31 -8.64 -11.97
C SER A 212 14.39 -8.75 -13.20
N GLY A 213 13.59 -7.72 -13.45
CA GLY A 213 12.59 -7.69 -14.50
C GLY A 213 12.92 -6.72 -15.63
N ARG A 214 11.94 -6.55 -16.52
CA ARG A 214 12.00 -5.64 -17.66
C ARG A 214 10.73 -4.83 -17.78
N ILE A 215 10.86 -3.62 -18.31
CA ILE A 215 9.73 -2.77 -18.71
C ILE A 215 9.65 -2.72 -20.23
N GLU A 216 8.43 -2.85 -20.73
CA GLU A 216 8.10 -2.72 -22.14
C GLU A 216 6.96 -1.73 -22.31
N ARG A 217 7.06 -0.88 -23.34
CA ARG A 217 5.94 -0.05 -23.76
C ARG A 217 5.06 -0.85 -24.70
N GLU A 218 3.77 -0.93 -24.39
CA GLU A 218 2.81 -1.67 -25.18
C GLU A 218 2.38 -0.89 -26.42
N LYS A 219 2.23 -1.61 -27.54
CA LYS A 219 1.66 -1.06 -28.77
C LYS A 219 0.14 -1.07 -28.67
N LEU A 220 -0.43 0.04 -28.21
CA LEU A 220 -1.88 0.23 -28.13
C LEU A 220 -2.39 1.05 -29.32
N LEU A 221 -3.61 0.76 -29.76
CA LEU A 221 -4.31 1.57 -30.78
C LEU A 221 -4.71 2.95 -30.24
N VAL A 222 -5.00 3.03 -28.94
CA VAL A 222 -5.41 4.26 -28.23
C VAL A 222 -4.70 4.30 -26.87
N GLY A 223 -4.22 5.47 -26.48
CA GLY A 223 -3.60 5.72 -25.18
C GLY A 223 -2.17 5.21 -25.05
N THR A 224 -1.72 5.06 -23.80
CA THR A 224 -0.38 4.56 -23.46
C THR A 224 -0.48 3.33 -22.58
N GLY A 225 0.40 2.34 -22.80
CA GLY A 225 0.49 1.15 -21.97
C GLY A 225 1.93 0.81 -21.64
N PHE A 226 2.16 0.37 -20.42
CA PHE A 226 3.44 -0.17 -19.97
C PHE A 226 3.20 -1.52 -19.30
N ALA A 227 4.07 -2.48 -19.58
CA ALA A 227 4.11 -3.80 -18.98
C ALA A 227 5.46 -4.02 -18.29
N ILE A 228 5.43 -4.47 -17.05
CA ILE A 228 6.61 -4.83 -16.26
C ILE A 228 6.51 -6.31 -15.97
N SER A 229 7.50 -7.07 -16.45
CA SER A 229 7.58 -8.52 -16.26
C SER A 229 8.81 -8.86 -15.43
N PHE A 230 8.66 -9.67 -14.39
CA PHE A 230 9.73 -10.02 -13.46
C PHE A 230 9.54 -11.44 -12.91
N PRO A 231 10.62 -12.16 -12.57
CA PRO A 231 10.50 -13.48 -11.94
C PRO A 231 9.92 -13.36 -10.54
N LEU A 232 9.01 -14.26 -10.18
CA LEU A 232 8.51 -14.40 -8.82
C LEU A 232 9.41 -15.38 -8.07
N VAL A 233 10.08 -14.90 -7.02
CA VAL A 233 10.81 -15.78 -6.11
C VAL A 233 9.78 -16.41 -5.19
N THR A 234 9.48 -17.70 -5.40
CA THR A 234 8.56 -18.47 -4.55
C THR A 234 9.26 -18.94 -3.29
#